data_AF-A0A6N9QCC1-F1
#
_entry.id   AF-A0A6N9QCC1-F1
#
_cell.length_a   1.000
_cell.length_b   1.000
_cell.length_c   1.000
_cell.angle_alpha   90.00
_cell.angle_beta   90.00
_cell.angle_gamma   90.00
#
_symmetry.space_group_name_H-M   'P 1'
#
loop_
_entity.id
_entity.type
_entity.pdbx_description
1 polymer ?
#
loop_
_entity_poly.entity_id
_entity_poly.type
_entity_poly.pdbx_seq_one_letter_code
_entity_poly.pdbx_strand_id
1 'polypeptide(L)'
;MISPLEIQEKEFSRGLKGFKEDEVNEFLDQITLDLERLLEENRQLRSERDQMAEELKKYETTEGSILETLETAKALMGDISVSAEKRAQVLLKNAELDAQRIQREAKEEADRMYEENAALRSRVAGFQLKYKQLLEAELRRCDSLATELFPELGMDDLKELPEAKSLKKAKAAFTREDNKKTMVHIK
;
A
#
# COMPACT_ATOMS: atom_id res chain seq x y z
N MET A 1 72.13 16.36 -27.82
CA MET A 1 72.64 16.46 -26.44
C MET A 1 73.82 15.51 -26.37
N ILE A 2 74.93 15.94 -25.77
CA ILE A 2 76.15 15.13 -25.73
C ILE A 2 75.93 13.98 -24.75
N SER A 3 76.27 12.75 -25.14
CA SER A 3 76.18 11.58 -24.26
C SER A 3 77.40 11.51 -23.32
N PRO A 4 77.28 10.87 -22.14
CA PRO A 4 78.44 10.62 -21.27
C PRO A 4 79.62 9.98 -22.01
N LEU A 5 79.33 9.04 -22.93
CA LEU A 5 80.32 8.40 -23.78
C LEU A 5 81.03 9.40 -24.72
N GLU A 6 80.28 10.32 -25.33
CA GLU A 6 80.83 11.36 -26.20
C GLU A 6 81.69 12.39 -25.42
N ILE A 7 81.50 12.52 -24.10
CA ILE A 7 82.37 13.34 -23.23
C ILE A 7 83.69 12.61 -22.95
N GLN A 8 83.65 11.30 -22.68
CA GLN A 8 84.85 10.48 -22.47
C GLN A 8 85.70 10.32 -23.73
N GLU A 9 85.09 10.18 -24.90
CA GLU A 9 85.80 10.03 -26.18
C GLU A 9 86.30 11.38 -26.74
N LYS A 10 86.11 12.49 -26.03
CA LYS A 10 86.39 13.82 -26.55
C LYS A 10 87.88 14.16 -26.51
N GLU A 11 88.52 14.16 -27.67
CA GLU A 11 89.88 14.70 -27.83
C GLU A 11 89.88 16.22 -28.10
N PHE A 12 90.74 16.95 -27.39
CA PHE A 12 90.95 18.39 -27.57
C PHE A 12 92.27 18.67 -28.31
N SER A 13 92.27 19.67 -29.20
CA SER A 13 93.48 20.10 -29.89
C SER A 13 94.41 20.88 -28.96
N ARG A 14 95.73 20.63 -29.07
CA ARG A 14 96.75 21.30 -28.24
C ARG A 14 97.11 22.68 -28.79
N GLY A 15 97.18 23.70 -27.92
CA GLY A 15 97.56 25.07 -28.26
C GLY A 15 98.66 25.63 -27.35
N LEU A 16 99.36 26.68 -27.79
CA LEU A 16 100.56 27.23 -27.13
C LEU A 16 100.35 27.76 -25.69
N LYS A 17 99.09 27.98 -25.27
CA LYS A 17 98.65 28.31 -23.90
C LYS A 17 97.35 27.57 -23.60
N GLY A 18 97.44 26.29 -23.25
CA GLY A 18 96.29 25.43 -22.93
C GLY A 18 96.10 25.21 -21.43
N PHE A 19 94.93 24.68 -21.07
CA PHE A 19 94.69 24.11 -19.75
C PHE A 19 95.48 22.82 -19.56
N LYS A 20 95.70 22.44 -18.30
CA LYS A 20 96.42 21.22 -17.96
C LYS A 20 95.53 20.01 -18.26
N GLU A 21 96.02 19.10 -19.08
CA GLU A 21 95.26 17.95 -19.58
C GLU A 21 94.71 17.07 -18.44
N ASP A 22 95.51 16.83 -17.40
CA ASP A 22 95.12 16.04 -16.23
C ASP A 22 93.94 16.67 -15.46
N GLU A 23 93.96 17.99 -15.23
CA GLU A 23 92.90 18.70 -14.51
C GLU A 23 91.60 18.77 -15.34
N VAL A 24 91.71 18.87 -16.66
CA VAL A 24 90.57 18.85 -17.57
C VAL A 24 89.94 17.45 -17.60
N ASN A 25 90.74 16.39 -17.68
CA ASN A 25 90.23 15.02 -17.70
C ASN A 25 89.53 14.66 -16.38
N GLU A 26 90.11 15.02 -15.22
CA GLU A 26 89.50 14.77 -13.91
C GLU A 26 88.16 15.51 -13.75
N PHE A 27 88.03 16.72 -14.33
CA PHE A 27 86.77 17.46 -14.38
C PHE A 27 85.75 16.84 -15.35
N LEU A 28 86.20 16.35 -16.52
CA LEU A 28 85.33 15.66 -17.48
C LEU A 28 84.80 14.33 -16.93
N ASP A 29 85.59 13.61 -16.12
CA ASP A 29 85.15 12.41 -15.41
C ASP A 29 84.03 12.73 -14.42
N GLN A 30 84.17 13.81 -13.64
CA GLN A 30 83.12 14.29 -12.74
C GLN A 30 81.85 14.69 -13.49
N ILE A 31 81.99 15.43 -14.60
CA ILE A 31 80.84 15.81 -15.45
C ILE A 31 80.16 14.56 -16.02
N THR A 32 80.93 13.57 -16.45
CA THR A 32 80.40 12.32 -17.01
C THR A 32 79.54 11.58 -15.98
N LEU A 33 80.04 11.43 -14.75
CA LEU A 33 79.30 10.81 -13.64
C LEU A 33 78.03 11.58 -13.27
N ASP A 34 78.11 12.91 -13.14
CA ASP A 34 76.95 13.73 -12.82
C ASP A 34 75.90 13.71 -13.95
N LEU A 35 76.34 13.69 -15.22
CA LEU A 35 75.46 13.58 -16.38
C LEU A 35 74.76 12.22 -16.43
N GLU A 36 75.47 11.13 -16.16
CA GLU A 36 74.87 9.80 -16.04
C GLU A 36 73.80 9.76 -14.94
N ARG A 37 74.11 10.30 -13.76
CA ARG A 37 73.14 10.38 -12.65
C ARG A 37 71.89 11.18 -13.06
N LEU A 38 72.08 12.34 -13.70
CA LEU A 38 70.97 13.18 -14.15
C LEU A 38 70.12 12.50 -15.23
N LEU A 39 70.74 11.77 -16.16
CA LEU A 39 70.01 11.03 -17.19
C LEU A 39 69.18 9.89 -16.58
N GLU A 40 69.72 9.19 -15.59
CA GLU A 40 69.00 8.11 -14.90
C GLU A 40 67.85 8.67 -14.05
N GLU A 41 68.09 9.73 -13.28
CA GLU A 41 67.04 10.43 -12.54
C GLU A 41 65.94 10.95 -13.49
N ASN A 42 66.32 11.49 -14.65
CA ASN A 42 65.35 11.95 -15.64
C ASN A 42 64.52 10.80 -16.22
N ARG A 43 65.11 9.62 -16.44
CA ARG A 43 64.35 8.42 -16.86
C ARG A 43 63.38 7.97 -15.78
N GLN A 44 63.82 7.93 -14.53
CA GLN A 44 62.97 7.55 -13.39
C GLN A 44 61.79 8.52 -13.24
N LEU A 45 62.06 9.82 -13.22
CA LEU A 45 61.00 10.84 -13.13
C LEU A 45 60.03 10.79 -14.31
N ARG A 46 60.50 10.51 -15.54
CA ARG A 46 59.62 10.33 -16.70
C ARG A 46 58.72 9.10 -16.55
N SER A 47 59.29 7.99 -16.09
CA SER A 47 58.56 6.75 -15.82
C SER A 47 57.48 6.96 -14.75
N GLU A 48 57.83 7.59 -13.63
CA GLU A 48 56.88 7.93 -12.57
C GLU A 48 55.77 8.85 -13.06
N ARG A 49 56.12 9.89 -13.81
CA ARG A 49 55.12 10.79 -14.42
C ARG A 49 54.17 10.03 -15.35
N ASP A 50 54.69 9.11 -16.17
CA ASP A 50 53.85 8.34 -17.09
C ASP A 50 52.91 7.38 -16.34
N GLN A 51 53.39 6.77 -15.26
CA GLN A 51 52.54 5.96 -14.37
C GLN A 51 51.43 6.80 -13.71
N MET A 52 51.78 7.95 -13.12
CA MET A 52 50.79 8.85 -12.51
C MET A 52 49.77 9.37 -13.53
N ALA A 53 50.20 9.68 -14.76
CA ALA A 53 49.30 10.12 -15.82
C ALA A 53 48.32 9.02 -16.23
N GLU A 54 48.76 7.75 -16.26
CA GLU A 54 47.89 6.62 -16.54
C GLU A 54 46.88 6.39 -15.41
N GLU A 55 47.31 6.49 -14.15
CA GLU A 55 46.42 6.41 -12.99
C GLU A 55 45.37 7.53 -12.99
N LEU A 56 45.79 8.76 -13.26
CA LEU A 56 44.87 9.90 -13.34
C LEU A 56 43.78 9.67 -14.39
N LYS A 57 44.17 9.18 -15.58
CA LYS A 57 43.21 8.85 -16.64
C LYS A 57 42.22 7.75 -16.22
N LYS A 58 42.66 6.76 -15.44
CA LYS A 58 41.78 5.73 -14.87
C LYS A 58 40.79 6.32 -13.87
N TYR A 59 41.26 7.24 -13.01
CA TYR A 59 40.39 7.96 -12.08
C TYR A 59 39.35 8.82 -12.80
N GLU A 60 39.75 9.62 -13.78
CA GLU A 60 38.82 10.45 -14.58
C GLU A 60 37.74 9.60 -15.25
N THR A 61 38.13 8.45 -15.83
CA THR A 61 37.18 7.53 -16.47
C THR A 61 36.20 6.93 -15.45
N THR A 62 36.70 6.55 -14.28
CA THR A 62 35.90 5.96 -13.21
C THR A 62 34.94 7.00 -12.62
N GLU A 63 35.42 8.21 -12.37
CA GLU A 63 34.61 9.33 -11.89
C GLU A 63 33.48 9.65 -12.87
N GLY A 64 33.77 9.71 -14.17
CA GLY A 64 32.76 9.92 -15.20
C GLY A 64 31.67 8.84 -15.19
N SER A 65 32.06 7.57 -15.06
CA SER A 65 31.10 6.46 -14.98
C SER A 65 30.26 6.50 -13.70
N ILE A 66 30.84 6.89 -12.56
CA ILE A 66 30.11 7.07 -11.30
C ILE A 66 29.11 8.22 -11.44
N LEU A 67 29.50 9.32 -12.07
CA LEU A 67 28.64 10.49 -12.26
C LEU A 67 27.45 10.14 -13.17
N GLU A 68 27.70 9.44 -14.28
CA GLU A 68 26.64 8.94 -15.17
C GLU A 68 25.70 7.97 -14.44
N THR A 69 26.24 7.06 -13.63
CA THR A 69 25.44 6.15 -12.81
C THR A 69 24.59 6.90 -11.78
N LEU A 70 25.14 7.97 -11.18
CA LEU A 70 24.41 8.80 -10.23
C LEU A 70 23.28 9.60 -10.90
N GLU A 71 23.53 10.14 -12.10
CA GLU A 71 22.52 10.86 -12.87
C GLU A 71 21.38 9.94 -13.30
N THR A 72 21.70 8.74 -13.80
CA THR A 72 20.70 7.74 -14.16
C THR A 72 19.91 7.26 -12.95
N ALA A 73 20.56 7.04 -11.80
CA ALA A 73 19.87 6.71 -10.55
C ALA A 73 18.93 7.84 -10.10
N LYS A 74 19.34 9.11 -10.22
CA LYS A 74 18.50 10.27 -9.90
C LYS A 74 17.29 10.37 -10.83
N ALA A 75 17.48 10.15 -12.13
CA ALA A 75 16.39 10.12 -13.10
C ALA A 75 15.39 9.00 -12.77
N LEU A 76 15.88 7.80 -12.47
CA LEU A 76 15.05 6.66 -12.08
C LEU A 76 14.26 6.94 -10.79
N MET A 77 14.86 7.59 -9.79
CA MET A 77 14.14 8.00 -8.58
C MET A 77 13.01 8.99 -8.89
N GLY A 78 13.23 9.92 -9.83
CA GLY A 78 12.19 10.82 -10.32
C GLY A 78 11.03 10.07 -10.95
N ASP A 79 11.33 9.15 -11.87
CA ASP A 79 10.33 8.32 -12.55
C ASP A 79 9.55 7.43 -11.57
N ILE A 80 10.22 6.82 -10.59
CA ILE A 80 9.58 6.04 -9.54
C ILE A 80 8.60 6.91 -8.75
N SER A 81 8.99 8.14 -8.39
CA SER A 81 8.15 9.06 -7.62
C SER A 81 6.89 9.44 -8.40
N VAL A 82 7.04 9.87 -9.65
CA VAL A 82 5.90 10.23 -10.53
C VAL A 82 4.99 9.02 -10.77
N SER A 83 5.57 7.85 -10.99
CA SER A 83 4.83 6.60 -11.20
C SER A 83 4.05 6.18 -9.95
N ALA A 84 4.65 6.32 -8.76
CA ALA A 84 4.01 6.04 -7.48
C ALA A 84 2.85 7.00 -7.21
N GLU A 85 3.02 8.30 -7.46
CA GLU A 85 1.95 9.30 -7.34
C GLU A 85 0.77 8.97 -8.25
N LYS A 86 1.03 8.64 -9.52
CA LYS A 86 -0.02 8.27 -10.47
C LYS A 86 -0.77 7.01 -10.03
N ARG A 87 -0.06 5.98 -9.54
CA ARG A 87 -0.69 4.77 -8.99
C ARG A 87 -1.53 5.08 -7.75
N ALA A 88 -1.03 5.93 -6.85
CA ALA A 88 -1.76 6.34 -5.66
C ALA A 88 -3.05 7.09 -6.00
N GLN A 89 -3.00 8.01 -6.97
CA GLN A 89 -4.20 8.72 -7.46
C GLN A 89 -5.23 7.77 -8.06
N VAL A 90 -4.80 6.79 -8.87
CA VAL A 90 -5.71 5.78 -9.43
C VAL A 90 -6.32 4.92 -8.34
N LEU A 91 -5.53 4.48 -7.35
CA LEU A 91 -6.01 3.68 -6.23
C LEU A 91 -7.06 4.45 -5.43
N LEU A 92 -6.78 5.72 -5.12
CA LEU A 92 -7.69 6.57 -4.35
C LEU A 92 -9.00 6.79 -5.10
N LYS A 93 -8.93 7.08 -6.41
CA LYS A 93 -10.12 7.24 -7.24
C LYS A 93 -10.95 5.95 -7.36
N ASN A 94 -10.30 4.79 -7.48
CA ASN A 94 -10.99 3.51 -7.50
C ASN A 94 -11.66 3.21 -6.15
N ALA A 95 -10.97 3.46 -5.05
CA ALA A 95 -11.54 3.30 -3.71
C ALA A 95 -12.74 4.23 -3.48
N GLU A 96 -12.70 5.47 -3.98
CA GLU A 96 -13.84 6.40 -3.93
C GLU A 96 -15.04 5.87 -4.74
N LEU A 97 -14.80 5.38 -5.96
CA LEU A 97 -15.86 4.80 -6.80
C LEU A 97 -16.48 3.55 -6.17
N ASP A 98 -15.64 2.67 -5.62
CA ASP A 98 -16.11 1.47 -4.92
C ASP A 98 -16.92 1.83 -3.67
N ALA A 99 -16.46 2.80 -2.87
CA ALA A 99 -17.19 3.28 -1.71
C ALA A 99 -18.56 3.86 -2.12
N GLN A 100 -18.61 4.67 -3.19
CA GLN A 100 -19.86 5.21 -3.71
C GLN A 100 -20.80 4.10 -4.23
N ARG A 101 -20.26 3.08 -4.89
CA ARG A 101 -21.02 1.92 -5.36
C ARG A 101 -21.63 1.16 -4.18
N ILE A 102 -20.83 0.83 -3.16
CA ILE A 102 -21.28 0.13 -1.96
C ILE A 102 -22.35 0.94 -1.23
N GLN A 103 -22.17 2.25 -1.06
CA GLN A 103 -23.17 3.10 -0.42
C GLN A 103 -24.49 3.13 -1.20
N ARG A 104 -24.43 3.20 -2.52
CA ARG A 104 -25.62 3.16 -3.37
C ARG A 104 -26.35 1.82 -3.25
N GLU A 105 -25.62 0.72 -3.37
CA GLU A 105 -26.18 -0.63 -3.24
C GLU A 105 -26.82 -0.83 -1.85
N ALA A 106 -26.14 -0.41 -0.78
CA ALA A 106 -26.67 -0.48 0.58
C ALA A 106 -27.94 0.36 0.76
N LYS A 107 -28.01 1.55 0.15
CA LYS A 107 -29.20 2.40 0.19
C LYS A 107 -30.37 1.78 -0.57
N GLU A 108 -30.12 1.29 -1.78
CA GLU A 108 -31.15 0.62 -2.58
C GLU A 108 -31.69 -0.62 -1.87
N GLU A 109 -30.82 -1.39 -1.21
CA GLU A 109 -31.24 -2.55 -0.42
C GLU A 109 -32.05 -2.14 0.82
N ALA A 110 -31.65 -1.07 1.51
CA ALA A 110 -32.42 -0.54 2.64
C ALA A 110 -33.81 -0.07 2.19
N ASP A 111 -33.89 0.65 1.06
CA ASP A 111 -35.16 1.12 0.50
C ASP A 111 -36.07 -0.07 0.12
N ARG A 112 -35.51 -1.11 -0.54
CA ARG A 112 -36.23 -2.37 -0.82
C ARG A 112 -36.75 -3.03 0.46
N MET A 113 -35.92 -3.15 1.49
CA MET A 113 -36.32 -3.71 2.78
C MET A 113 -37.45 -2.92 3.44
N TYR A 114 -37.44 -1.59 3.36
CA TYR A 114 -38.52 -0.74 3.87
C TYR A 114 -39.83 -0.98 3.12
N GLU A 115 -39.78 -1.06 1.79
CA GLU A 115 -40.96 -1.36 0.96
C GLU A 115 -41.55 -2.73 1.28
N GLU A 116 -40.70 -3.76 1.38
CA GLU A 116 -41.12 -5.12 1.77
C GLU A 116 -41.74 -5.14 3.17
N ASN A 117 -41.14 -4.43 4.14
CA ASN A 117 -41.68 -4.34 5.50
C ASN A 117 -43.06 -3.66 5.50
N ALA A 118 -43.22 -2.57 4.76
CA ALA A 118 -44.49 -1.87 4.63
C ALA A 118 -45.56 -2.77 3.99
N ALA A 119 -45.21 -3.49 2.93
CA ALA A 119 -46.10 -4.46 2.28
C ALA A 119 -46.52 -5.59 3.22
N LEU A 120 -45.58 -6.15 4.00
CA LEU A 120 -45.87 -7.17 5.00
C LEU A 120 -46.82 -6.65 6.09
N ARG A 121 -46.58 -5.44 6.61
CA ARG A 121 -47.47 -4.80 7.59
C ARG A 121 -48.89 -4.62 7.05
N SER A 122 -49.01 -4.16 5.80
CA SER A 122 -50.30 -4.02 5.12
C SER A 122 -51.01 -5.37 4.96
N ARG A 123 -50.29 -6.43 4.58
CA ARG A 123 -50.84 -7.80 4.49
C ARG A 123 -51.34 -8.31 5.84
N VAL A 124 -50.59 -8.09 6.93
CA VAL A 124 -50.99 -8.47 8.28
C VAL A 124 -52.24 -7.69 8.72
N ALA A 125 -52.26 -6.38 8.52
CA ALA A 125 -53.43 -5.55 8.86
C ALA A 125 -54.68 -5.98 8.06
N GLY A 126 -54.52 -6.26 6.76
CA GLY A 126 -55.60 -6.76 5.92
C GLY A 126 -56.10 -8.14 6.33
N PHE A 127 -55.20 -9.04 6.76
CA PHE A 127 -55.57 -10.34 7.31
C PHE A 127 -56.35 -10.20 8.62
N GLN A 128 -55.87 -9.37 9.55
CA GLN A 128 -56.56 -9.10 10.82
C GLN A 128 -57.98 -8.56 10.61
N LEU A 129 -58.15 -7.63 9.67
CA LEU A 129 -59.46 -7.08 9.33
C LEU A 129 -60.40 -8.16 8.78
N LYS A 130 -59.95 -8.95 7.82
CA LYS A 130 -60.73 -10.06 7.23
C LYS A 130 -61.12 -11.10 8.28
N TYR A 131 -60.19 -11.45 9.16
CA TYR A 131 -60.44 -12.42 10.21
C TYR A 131 -61.46 -11.92 11.23
N LYS A 132 -61.36 -10.65 11.63
CA LYS A 132 -62.35 -10.01 12.52
C LYS A 132 -63.75 -10.00 11.87
N GLN A 133 -63.84 -9.63 10.60
CA GLN A 133 -65.10 -9.63 9.85
C GLN A 133 -65.72 -11.05 9.76
N LEU A 134 -64.90 -12.07 9.54
CA LEU A 134 -65.36 -13.47 9.51
C LEU A 134 -65.93 -13.89 10.88
N LEU A 135 -65.21 -13.59 11.97
CA LEU A 135 -65.68 -13.93 13.32
C LEU A 135 -66.97 -13.18 13.68
N GLU A 136 -67.09 -11.90 13.34
CA GLU A 136 -68.31 -11.12 13.55
C GLU A 136 -69.48 -11.67 12.73
N ALA A 137 -69.24 -12.12 11.50
CA ALA A 137 -70.26 -12.75 10.66
C ALA A 137 -70.73 -14.10 11.24
N GLU A 138 -69.81 -14.94 11.70
CA GLU A 138 -70.15 -16.22 12.35
C GLU A 138 -70.87 -16.01 13.68
N LEU A 139 -70.47 -15.02 14.49
CA LEU A 139 -71.19 -14.66 15.72
C LEU A 139 -72.63 -14.24 15.42
N ARG A 140 -72.83 -13.33 14.44
CA ARG A 140 -74.17 -12.92 14.01
C ARG A 140 -75.03 -14.11 13.54
N ARG A 141 -74.41 -15.06 12.84
CA ARG A 141 -75.08 -16.29 12.37
C ARG A 141 -75.48 -17.20 13.54
N CYS A 142 -74.62 -17.34 14.56
CA CYS A 142 -74.96 -18.07 15.78
C CYS A 142 -76.07 -17.37 16.58
N ASP A 143 -76.03 -16.04 16.71
CA ASP A 143 -77.05 -15.26 17.41
C ASP A 143 -78.41 -15.37 16.71
N SER A 144 -78.44 -15.30 15.36
CA SER A 144 -79.68 -15.50 14.60
C SER A 144 -80.20 -16.93 14.75
N LEU A 145 -79.32 -17.93 14.69
CA LEU A 145 -79.69 -19.34 14.87
C LEU A 145 -80.22 -19.61 16.28
N ALA A 146 -79.61 -19.04 17.32
CA ALA A 146 -80.07 -19.15 18.69
C ALA A 146 -81.48 -18.54 18.86
N THR A 147 -81.72 -17.38 18.23
CA THR A 147 -83.03 -16.71 18.24
C THR A 147 -84.11 -17.53 17.50
N GLU A 148 -83.75 -18.21 16.41
CA GLU A 148 -84.67 -19.07 15.65
C GLU A 148 -84.98 -20.40 16.34
N LEU A 149 -83.98 -21.06 16.95
CA LEU A 149 -84.15 -22.37 17.60
C LEU A 149 -84.76 -22.29 19.00
N PHE A 150 -84.55 -21.18 19.72
CA PHE A 150 -85.00 -21.01 21.09
C PHE A 150 -85.73 -19.68 21.31
N PRO A 151 -86.90 -19.47 20.68
CA PRO A 151 -87.65 -18.22 20.81
C PRO A 151 -88.14 -17.94 22.25
N GLU A 152 -88.21 -18.96 23.12
CA GLU A 152 -88.60 -18.83 24.53
C GLU A 152 -87.42 -18.77 25.53
N LEU A 153 -86.16 -18.98 25.12
CA LEU A 153 -85.00 -18.69 25.96
C LEU A 153 -84.55 -17.26 25.71
N GLY A 154 -84.92 -16.35 26.60
CA GLY A 154 -84.35 -15.01 26.61
C GLY A 154 -82.83 -15.07 26.71
N MET A 155 -82.12 -14.14 26.04
CA MET A 155 -80.67 -13.93 26.13
C MET A 155 -80.11 -13.80 27.56
N ASP A 156 -80.96 -13.70 28.57
CA ASP A 156 -80.56 -13.67 29.99
C ASP A 156 -80.31 -15.07 30.57
N ASP A 157 -80.94 -16.14 30.07
CA ASP A 157 -80.74 -17.50 30.59
C ASP A 157 -79.40 -18.13 30.14
N LEU A 158 -78.86 -17.72 28.98
CA LEU A 158 -77.53 -18.16 28.53
C LEU A 158 -76.37 -17.47 29.27
N LYS A 159 -76.59 -16.29 29.85
CA LYS A 159 -75.59 -15.59 30.68
C LYS A 159 -75.42 -16.24 32.04
N GLU A 160 -76.41 -17.03 32.49
CA GLU A 160 -76.35 -17.78 33.75
C GLU A 160 -75.64 -19.14 33.63
N LEU A 161 -75.18 -19.54 32.44
CA LEU A 161 -74.24 -20.66 32.37
C LEU A 161 -72.98 -20.30 33.17
N PRO A 162 -72.51 -21.17 34.08
CA PRO A 162 -71.38 -20.87 34.94
C PRO A 162 -70.20 -20.52 34.04
N GLU A 163 -69.78 -19.24 34.07
CA GLU A 163 -68.58 -18.78 33.38
C GLU A 163 -67.48 -19.79 33.63
N ALA A 164 -66.95 -20.39 32.56
CA ALA A 164 -65.89 -21.38 32.64
C ALA A 164 -64.67 -20.74 33.34
N LYS A 165 -64.60 -20.93 34.67
CA LYS A 165 -63.50 -20.51 35.56
C LYS A 165 -62.14 -21.15 35.20
N SER A 166 -62.02 -21.80 34.04
CA SER A 166 -60.81 -22.47 33.58
C SER A 166 -59.86 -21.60 32.73
N LEU A 167 -60.28 -20.45 32.21
CA LEU A 167 -59.40 -19.67 31.31
C LEU A 167 -58.36 -18.75 32.02
N LYS A 168 -58.55 -18.43 33.31
CA LYS A 168 -57.51 -17.68 34.08
C LYS A 168 -56.30 -18.54 34.44
N LYS A 169 -56.46 -19.87 34.60
CA LYS A 169 -55.33 -20.79 34.85
C LYS A 169 -54.49 -21.05 33.59
N ALA A 170 -55.11 -21.05 32.40
CA ALA A 170 -54.39 -21.25 31.15
C ALA A 170 -53.47 -20.06 30.79
N LYS A 171 -53.92 -18.81 30.99
CA LYS A 171 -53.07 -17.62 30.79
C LYS A 171 -51.85 -17.59 31.73
N ALA A 172 -52.04 -17.99 33.00
CA ALA A 172 -50.93 -18.02 33.98
C ALA A 172 -49.90 -19.12 33.67
N ALA A 173 -50.32 -20.25 33.08
CA ALA A 173 -49.44 -21.33 32.66
C ALA A 173 -48.61 -20.93 31.42
N PHE A 174 -49.23 -20.26 30.44
CA PHE A 174 -48.55 -19.88 29.20
C PHE A 174 -47.48 -18.79 29.41
N THR A 175 -47.73 -17.81 30.29
CA THR A 175 -46.72 -16.76 30.61
C THR A 175 -45.50 -17.26 31.39
N ARG A 176 -45.59 -18.41 32.06
CA ARG A 176 -44.50 -18.91 32.92
C ARG A 176 -43.50 -19.80 32.17
N GLU A 177 -43.91 -20.37 31.04
CA GLU A 177 -43.10 -21.30 30.27
C GLU A 177 -42.27 -20.59 29.18
N ASP A 178 -42.81 -19.53 28.57
CA ASP A 178 -42.08 -18.74 27.55
C ASP A 178 -40.97 -17.85 28.14
N ASN A 179 -41.12 -17.36 29.39
CA ASN A 179 -40.09 -16.56 30.05
C ASN A 179 -38.88 -17.38 30.55
N LYS A 180 -38.96 -18.72 30.54
CA LYS A 180 -37.80 -19.59 30.82
C LYS A 180 -37.00 -19.95 29.58
N LYS A 181 -37.61 -19.93 28.39
CA LYS A 181 -36.92 -20.25 27.12
C LYS A 181 -36.19 -19.06 26.51
N THR A 182 -36.60 -17.82 26.80
CA THR A 182 -35.93 -16.61 26.28
C THR A 182 -34.70 -16.16 27.08
N MET A 183 -34.45 -16.71 28.28
CA MET A 183 -33.32 -16.32 29.13
C MET A 183 -32.11 -17.29 29.10
N VAL A 184 -32.11 -18.32 28.24
CA VAL A 184 -31.02 -19.32 28.19
C VAL A 184 -30.09 -19.14 26.98
N HIS A 185 -30.29 -18.15 26.11
CA HIS A 185 -29.41 -17.89 24.95
C HIS A 185 -28.86 -16.46 24.91
N ILE A 186 -28.42 -15.94 26.06
CA ILE A 186 -27.46 -14.83 26.10
C ILE A 186 -26.36 -15.18 27.10
N LYS A 187 -25.36 -15.92 26.62
CA LYS A 187 -23.99 -15.84 27.11
C LYS A 187 -23.03 -16.26 26.02
#